data_AF-A0A2R6I3D3-F1
#
_entry.id   AF-A0A2R6I3D3-F1
#
_cell.length_a   1.000
_cell.length_b   1.000
_cell.length_c   1.000
_cell.angle_alpha   90.00
_cell.angle_beta   90.00
_cell.angle_gamma   90.00
#
_symmetry.space_group_name_H-M   'P 1'
#
loop_
_entity.id
_entity.type
_entity.pdbx_description
1 polymer ?
#
loop_
_entity_poly.entity_id
_entity_poly.type
_entity_poly.pdbx_seq_one_letter_code
_entity_poly.pdbx_strand_id
1 'polypeptide(L)'
;MNGEELVAAVREDRATALDRLGSEKAIVAATGAQLESGPVLSAAARLLDGGAETLATWTDGTGDADARAAFGDAADTLAGHRDALLGLDDDATADGDAPYLVAELRTAETPPERVAAGLVALPLVADRRCLQVINFLVNEGARSTADTVRETRNDLQAMPETAAGLLDTVCADDGDWVTAQKAATDAIGTAYDEYASSLREMGVDPKPVC
;
A
#
# COMPACT_ATOMS: atom_id res chain seq x y z
N MET A 1 22.94 -9.52 -5.39
CA MET A 1 21.85 -8.63 -5.90
C MET A 1 21.75 -7.43 -4.98
N ASN A 2 21.19 -6.29 -5.41
CA ASN A 2 21.04 -5.09 -4.57
C ASN A 2 19.56 -4.69 -4.36
N GLY A 3 19.32 -3.70 -3.51
CA GLY A 3 17.97 -3.24 -3.16
C GLY A 3 17.25 -2.54 -4.30
N GLU A 4 17.94 -1.80 -5.16
CA GLU A 4 17.34 -1.20 -6.37
C GLU A 4 16.85 -2.28 -7.34
N GLU A 5 17.66 -3.33 -7.55
CA GLU A 5 17.31 -4.51 -8.34
C GLU A 5 16.10 -5.23 -7.73
N LEU A 6 16.01 -5.32 -6.40
CA LEU A 6 14.85 -5.91 -5.71
C LEU A 6 13.57 -5.13 -6.02
N VAL A 7 13.60 -3.81 -5.80
CA VAL A 7 12.44 -2.94 -6.03
C VAL A 7 12.01 -2.99 -7.50
N ALA A 8 12.97 -2.96 -8.43
CA ALA A 8 12.69 -3.10 -9.85
C ALA A 8 12.04 -4.46 -10.18
N ALA A 9 12.59 -5.55 -9.63
CA ALA A 9 12.07 -6.88 -9.87
C ALA A 9 10.65 -7.09 -9.30
N VAL A 10 10.35 -6.53 -8.12
CA VAL A 10 8.99 -6.55 -7.55
C VAL A 10 8.00 -5.79 -8.46
N ARG A 11 8.40 -4.61 -8.95
CA ARG A 11 7.56 -3.82 -9.87
C ARG A 11 7.31 -4.55 -11.19
N GLU A 12 8.33 -5.22 -11.72
CA GLU A 12 8.22 -5.98 -12.96
C GLU A 12 7.32 -7.21 -12.79
N ASP A 13 7.59 -8.05 -11.78
CA ASP A 13 6.83 -9.27 -11.50
C ASP A 13 5.34 -8.97 -11.26
N ARG A 14 5.06 -7.87 -10.55
CA ARG A 14 3.69 -7.47 -10.19
C ARG A 14 3.12 -6.34 -11.03
N ALA A 15 3.72 -6.04 -12.19
CA ALA A 15 3.26 -4.95 -13.07
C ALA A 15 1.77 -5.05 -13.44
N THR A 16 1.32 -6.25 -13.82
CA THR A 16 -0.10 -6.47 -14.19
C THR A 16 -1.02 -6.32 -12.98
N ALA A 17 -0.62 -6.81 -11.81
CA ALA A 17 -1.40 -6.67 -10.58
C ALA A 17 -1.52 -5.19 -10.18
N LEU A 18 -0.42 -4.45 -10.22
CA LEU A 18 -0.39 -3.02 -9.91
C LEU A 18 -1.20 -2.17 -10.89
N ASP A 19 -1.19 -2.51 -12.19
CA ASP A 19 -2.05 -1.87 -13.20
C ASP A 19 -3.54 -2.07 -12.85
N ARG A 20 -3.93 -3.29 -12.47
CA ARG A 20 -5.31 -3.64 -12.11
C ARG A 20 -5.76 -2.95 -10.82
N LEU A 21 -4.89 -2.92 -9.81
CA LEU A 21 -5.10 -2.19 -8.56
C LEU A 21 -5.19 -0.67 -8.78
N GLY A 22 -4.63 -0.18 -9.89
CA GLY A 22 -4.72 1.21 -10.32
C GLY A 22 -5.81 1.46 -11.36
N SER A 23 -6.73 0.53 -11.60
CA SER A 23 -7.84 0.70 -12.56
C SER A 23 -9.06 1.38 -11.94
N GLU A 24 -9.96 1.89 -12.77
CA GLU A 24 -11.24 2.48 -12.33
C GLU A 24 -12.09 1.50 -11.48
N LYS A 25 -11.94 0.18 -11.70
CA LYS A 25 -12.66 -0.84 -10.93
C LYS A 25 -12.12 -1.01 -9.51
N ALA A 26 -10.92 -0.51 -9.21
CA ALA A 26 -10.28 -0.71 -7.92
C ALA A 26 -11.03 -0.03 -6.78
N ILE A 27 -11.63 1.13 -7.04
CA ILE A 27 -12.46 1.85 -6.07
C ILE A 27 -13.78 1.12 -5.83
N VAL A 28 -14.41 0.59 -6.90
CA VAL A 28 -15.62 -0.24 -6.80
C VAL A 28 -15.38 -1.46 -5.93
N ALA A 29 -14.26 -2.16 -6.15
CA ALA A 29 -13.88 -3.33 -5.36
C ALA A 29 -13.72 -2.99 -3.87
N ALA A 30 -13.05 -1.89 -3.55
CA ALA A 30 -12.70 -1.56 -2.17
C ALA A 30 -13.81 -0.89 -1.37
N THR A 31 -14.78 -0.28 -2.04
CA THR A 31 -15.93 0.34 -1.36
C THR A 31 -17.19 -0.52 -1.42
N GLY A 32 -17.13 -1.72 -2.04
CA GLY A 32 -18.32 -2.53 -2.29
C GLY A 32 -19.36 -1.75 -3.10
N ALA A 33 -18.91 -1.01 -4.12
CA ALA A 33 -19.69 -0.11 -4.96
C ALA A 33 -20.33 1.12 -4.26
N GLN A 34 -19.95 1.45 -3.02
CA GLN A 34 -20.31 2.72 -2.38
C GLN A 34 -19.41 3.84 -2.93
N LEU A 35 -19.87 4.53 -3.96
CA LEU A 35 -19.09 5.55 -4.69
C LEU A 35 -19.40 6.96 -4.21
N GLU A 36 -19.26 7.17 -2.91
CA GLU A 36 -19.40 8.45 -2.22
C GLU A 36 -18.05 8.84 -1.61
N SER A 37 -17.81 10.14 -1.41
CA SER A 37 -16.52 10.67 -0.93
C SER A 37 -16.06 10.02 0.39
N GLY A 38 -16.91 9.98 1.42
CA GLY A 38 -16.63 9.32 2.70
C GLY A 38 -16.16 7.86 2.57
N PRO A 39 -16.94 6.94 1.97
CA PRO A 39 -16.53 5.56 1.73
C PRO A 39 -15.23 5.39 0.92
N VAL A 40 -15.03 6.24 -0.09
CA VAL A 40 -13.83 6.22 -0.94
C VAL A 40 -12.58 6.61 -0.14
N LEU A 41 -12.67 7.68 0.64
CA LEU A 41 -11.59 8.14 1.52
C LEU A 41 -11.34 7.12 2.64
N SER A 42 -12.40 6.54 3.21
CA SER A 42 -12.33 5.48 4.24
C SER A 42 -11.55 4.27 3.75
N ALA A 43 -11.80 3.82 2.51
CA ALA A 43 -11.09 2.68 1.94
C ALA A 43 -9.57 2.93 1.80
N ALA A 44 -9.16 4.16 1.47
CA ALA A 44 -7.75 4.54 1.47
C ALA A 44 -7.19 4.67 2.89
N ALA A 45 -7.93 5.32 3.80
CA ALA A 45 -7.53 5.51 5.19
C ALA A 45 -7.30 4.19 5.92
N ARG A 46 -8.17 3.18 5.75
CA ARG A 46 -8.01 1.84 6.35
C ARG A 46 -6.73 1.12 5.92
N LEU A 47 -6.30 1.29 4.67
CA LEU A 47 -5.04 0.74 4.19
C LEU A 47 -3.85 1.41 4.88
N LEU A 48 -3.88 2.74 4.98
CA LEU A 48 -2.82 3.51 5.64
C LEU A 48 -2.77 3.23 7.14
N ASP A 49 -3.94 3.12 7.79
CA ASP A 49 -4.06 2.83 9.21
C ASP A 49 -3.47 1.47 9.57
N GLY A 50 -3.93 0.40 8.90
CA GLY A 50 -3.41 -0.95 9.14
C GLY A 50 -1.92 -1.08 8.80
N GLY A 51 -1.46 -0.34 7.79
CA GLY A 51 -0.04 -0.20 7.46
C GLY A 51 0.74 0.47 8.60
N ALA A 52 0.28 1.63 9.07
CA ALA A 52 0.91 2.39 10.16
C ALA A 52 1.01 1.56 11.44
N GLU A 53 -0.07 0.89 11.84
CA GLU A 53 -0.07 0.00 13.03
C GLU A 53 0.95 -1.14 12.90
N THR A 54 1.05 -1.73 11.71
CA THR A 54 1.98 -2.83 11.44
C THR A 54 3.43 -2.35 11.51
N LEU A 55 3.74 -1.20 10.90
CA LEU A 55 5.09 -0.62 10.93
C LEU A 55 5.47 -0.13 12.35
N ALA A 56 4.54 0.45 13.09
CA ALA A 56 4.74 0.82 14.50
C ALA A 56 5.07 -0.41 15.36
N THR A 57 4.35 -1.50 15.17
CA THR A 57 4.63 -2.78 15.86
C THR A 57 6.03 -3.31 15.53
N TRP A 58 6.46 -3.22 14.26
CA TRP A 58 7.80 -3.62 13.88
C TRP A 58 8.88 -2.70 14.43
N THR A 59 8.60 -1.41 14.57
CA THR A 59 9.51 -0.45 15.21
C THR A 59 9.85 -0.91 16.63
N ASP A 60 8.84 -1.25 17.43
CA ASP A 60 9.02 -1.73 18.81
C ASP A 60 9.75 -3.08 18.89
N GLY A 61 9.54 -3.95 17.89
CA GLY A 61 10.10 -5.31 17.84
C GLY A 61 11.46 -5.45 17.14
N THR A 62 11.97 -4.41 16.48
CA THR A 62 13.18 -4.50 15.65
C THR A 62 14.42 -4.13 16.47
N GLY A 63 15.47 -4.96 16.39
CA GLY A 63 16.76 -4.74 17.06
C GLY A 63 17.72 -3.85 16.28
N ASP A 64 17.66 -3.89 14.96
CA ASP A 64 18.46 -3.07 14.05
C ASP A 64 18.03 -1.59 14.13
N ALA A 65 19.01 -0.68 14.21
CA ALA A 65 18.73 0.74 14.43
C ALA A 65 18.18 1.44 13.18
N ASP A 66 18.71 1.13 12.01
CA ASP A 66 18.34 1.77 10.76
C ASP A 66 16.97 1.27 10.30
N ALA A 67 16.72 -0.03 10.40
CA ALA A 67 15.41 -0.60 10.12
C ALA A 67 14.34 -0.09 11.10
N ARG A 68 14.67 0.02 12.40
CA ARG A 68 13.75 0.60 13.39
C ARG A 68 13.38 2.05 13.04
N ALA A 69 14.36 2.87 12.69
CA ALA A 69 14.10 4.26 12.31
C ALA A 69 13.22 4.34 11.05
N ALA A 70 13.55 3.56 10.03
CA ALA A 70 12.77 3.53 8.79
C ALA A 70 11.31 3.08 9.01
N PHE A 71 11.07 2.09 9.87
CA PHE A 71 9.70 1.67 10.21
C PHE A 71 8.96 2.75 11.00
N GLY A 72 9.62 3.43 11.94
CA GLY A 72 9.01 4.50 12.72
C GLY A 72 8.61 5.69 11.85
N ASP A 73 9.53 6.18 11.03
CA ASP A 73 9.30 7.31 10.12
C ASP A 73 8.16 6.99 9.12
N ALA A 74 8.14 5.77 8.59
CA ALA A 74 7.08 5.32 7.69
C ALA A 74 5.74 5.16 8.42
N ALA A 75 5.72 4.64 9.65
CA ALA A 75 4.50 4.54 10.45
C ALA A 75 3.88 5.93 10.70
N ASP A 76 4.70 6.89 11.11
CA ASP A 76 4.28 8.28 11.34
C ASP A 76 3.76 8.94 10.05
N THR A 77 4.45 8.70 8.92
CA THR A 77 4.03 9.19 7.61
C THR A 77 2.66 8.64 7.22
N LEU A 78 2.46 7.32 7.32
CA LEU A 78 1.19 6.67 7.00
C LEU A 78 0.06 7.14 7.93
N ALA A 79 0.32 7.27 9.23
CA ALA A 79 -0.64 7.78 10.20
C ALA A 79 -1.04 9.23 9.92
N GLY A 80 -0.07 10.10 9.59
CA GLY A 80 -0.33 11.48 9.22
C GLY A 80 -1.17 11.60 7.95
N HIS A 81 -0.88 10.79 6.93
CA HIS A 81 -1.72 10.74 5.73
C HIS A 81 -3.10 10.15 5.98
N ARG A 82 -3.22 9.13 6.83
CA ARG A 82 -4.52 8.61 7.28
C ARG A 82 -5.35 9.73 7.90
N ASP A 83 -4.78 10.47 8.86
CA ASP A 83 -5.46 11.59 9.51
C ASP A 83 -5.86 12.67 8.50
N ALA A 84 -4.97 13.00 7.56
CA ALA A 84 -5.25 13.95 6.50
C ALA A 84 -6.42 13.50 5.61
N LEU A 85 -6.49 12.22 5.23
CA LEU A 85 -7.59 11.68 4.41
C LEU A 85 -8.92 11.69 5.17
N LEU A 86 -8.93 11.33 6.46
CA LEU A 86 -10.12 11.38 7.28
C LEU A 86 -10.63 12.81 7.48
N GLY A 87 -9.73 13.79 7.57
CA GLY A 87 -10.10 15.20 7.70
C GLY A 87 -10.71 15.84 6.45
N LEU A 88 -10.77 15.12 5.32
CA LEU A 88 -11.34 15.64 4.07
C LEU A 88 -12.87 15.50 3.98
N ASP A 89 -13.47 14.63 4.80
CA ASP A 89 -14.90 14.32 4.77
C ASP A 89 -15.36 13.81 6.14
N ASP A 90 -16.40 14.42 6.73
CA ASP A 90 -16.88 14.07 8.07
C ASP A 90 -17.44 12.64 8.18
N ASP A 91 -17.84 12.04 7.05
CA ASP A 91 -18.31 10.65 6.98
C ASP A 91 -17.17 9.65 6.74
N ALA A 92 -15.93 10.11 6.55
CA ALA A 92 -14.78 9.23 6.40
C ALA A 92 -14.34 8.64 7.75
N THR A 93 -14.06 7.33 7.77
CA THR A 93 -13.57 6.64 8.96
C THR A 93 -12.55 5.55 8.62
N ALA A 94 -11.59 5.32 9.52
CA ALA A 94 -10.71 4.16 9.47
C ALA A 94 -11.35 2.93 10.14
N ASP A 95 -12.53 3.06 10.76
CA ASP A 95 -13.23 1.93 11.36
C ASP A 95 -13.60 0.89 10.30
N GLY A 96 -13.42 -0.39 10.62
CA GLY A 96 -13.75 -1.51 9.76
C GLY A 96 -12.56 -2.43 9.51
N ASP A 97 -12.73 -3.39 8.60
CA ASP A 97 -11.67 -4.34 8.29
C ASP A 97 -10.59 -3.67 7.43
N ALA A 98 -9.34 -3.85 7.83
CA ALA A 98 -8.19 -3.51 7.01
C ALA A 98 -8.11 -4.44 5.79
N PRO A 99 -7.58 -3.97 4.64
CA PRO A 99 -7.35 -4.82 3.47
C PRO A 99 -6.51 -6.06 3.81
N TYR A 100 -6.71 -7.16 3.10
CA TYR A 100 -6.03 -8.44 3.38
C TYR A 100 -4.52 -8.35 3.25
N LEU A 101 -4.00 -7.41 2.44
CA LEU A 101 -2.58 -7.09 2.42
C LEU A 101 -2.04 -6.78 3.82
N VAL A 102 -2.79 -6.10 4.70
CA VAL A 102 -2.32 -5.77 6.06
C VAL A 102 -2.11 -7.04 6.90
N ALA A 103 -2.99 -8.04 6.73
CA ALA A 103 -2.78 -9.35 7.36
C ALA A 103 -1.56 -10.07 6.77
N GLU A 104 -1.36 -9.98 5.45
CA GLU A 104 -0.18 -10.55 4.79
C GLU A 104 1.12 -9.90 5.26
N LEU A 105 1.17 -8.58 5.45
CA LEU A 105 2.36 -7.90 5.99
C LEU A 105 2.80 -8.57 7.30
N ARG A 106 1.86 -8.86 8.20
CA ARG A 106 2.11 -9.39 9.54
C ARG A 106 2.69 -10.82 9.53
N THR A 107 2.78 -11.49 8.38
CA THR A 107 3.46 -12.78 8.22
C THR A 107 4.98 -12.61 8.09
N ALA A 108 5.49 -11.40 7.80
CA ALA A 108 6.92 -11.13 7.65
C ALA A 108 7.67 -11.24 8.99
N GLU A 109 8.65 -12.14 9.05
CA GLU A 109 9.37 -12.47 10.28
C GLU A 109 10.73 -11.78 10.34
N THR A 110 11.41 -11.69 9.21
CA THR A 110 12.79 -11.21 9.10
C THR A 110 12.86 -9.73 8.70
N PRO A 111 13.95 -9.02 9.01
CA PRO A 111 14.12 -7.63 8.57
C PRO A 111 14.03 -7.45 7.05
N PRO A 112 14.66 -8.27 6.19
CA PRO A 112 14.50 -8.18 4.73
C PRO A 112 13.05 -8.31 4.27
N GLU A 113 12.31 -9.29 4.80
CA GLU A 113 10.88 -9.47 4.48
C GLU A 113 10.04 -8.26 4.88
N ARG A 114 10.25 -7.74 6.11
CA ARG A 114 9.51 -6.58 6.62
C ARG A 114 9.78 -5.32 5.83
N VAL A 115 11.05 -5.07 5.48
CA VAL A 115 11.43 -3.91 4.65
C VAL A 115 10.78 -4.03 3.27
N ALA A 116 10.87 -5.19 2.62
CA ALA A 116 10.29 -5.36 1.30
C ALA A 116 8.75 -5.33 1.32
N ALA A 117 8.10 -6.00 2.26
CA ALA A 117 6.64 -6.02 2.37
C ALA A 117 6.08 -4.65 2.77
N GLY A 118 6.61 -4.04 3.83
CA GLY A 118 6.06 -2.81 4.40
C GLY A 118 6.54 -1.51 3.75
N LEU A 119 7.77 -1.47 3.23
CA LEU A 119 8.37 -0.25 2.68
C LEU A 119 8.48 -0.27 1.14
N VAL A 120 8.20 -1.42 0.50
CA VAL A 120 8.08 -1.51 -0.96
C VAL A 120 6.65 -1.87 -1.38
N ALA A 121 6.11 -3.03 -0.97
CA ALA A 121 4.81 -3.49 -1.46
C ALA A 121 3.62 -2.63 -0.99
N LEU A 122 3.53 -2.35 0.31
CA LEU A 122 2.48 -1.48 0.86
C LEU A 122 2.40 -0.11 0.16
N PRO A 123 3.47 0.69 0.04
CA PRO A 123 3.41 1.98 -0.65
C PRO A 123 3.08 1.85 -2.15
N LEU A 124 3.51 0.78 -2.82
CA LEU A 124 3.12 0.53 -4.21
C LEU A 124 1.61 0.30 -4.37
N VAL A 125 0.98 -0.43 -3.44
CA VAL A 125 -0.48 -0.64 -3.46
C VAL A 125 -1.22 0.64 -3.06
N ALA A 126 -0.73 1.35 -2.04
CA ALA A 126 -1.32 2.60 -1.59
C ALA A 126 -1.23 3.72 -2.64
N ASP A 127 -0.15 3.80 -3.44
CA ASP A 127 -0.04 4.69 -4.60
C ASP A 127 -1.18 4.47 -5.60
N ARG A 128 -1.47 3.20 -5.92
CA ARG A 128 -2.56 2.84 -6.85
C ARG A 128 -3.93 3.18 -6.28
N ARG A 129 -4.14 2.98 -4.98
CA ARG A 129 -5.35 3.41 -4.28
C ARG A 129 -5.53 4.92 -4.36
N CYS A 130 -4.49 5.69 -4.04
CA CYS A 130 -4.51 7.15 -4.08
C CYS A 130 -4.78 7.69 -5.48
N LEU A 131 -4.18 7.08 -6.52
CA LEU A 131 -4.48 7.43 -7.91
C LEU A 131 -5.98 7.38 -8.22
N GLN A 132 -6.68 6.33 -7.76
CA GLN A 132 -8.10 6.18 -8.02
C GLN A 132 -8.97 7.10 -7.18
N VAL A 133 -8.59 7.38 -5.93
CA VAL A 133 -9.23 8.42 -5.11
C VAL A 133 -9.10 9.79 -5.79
N ILE A 134 -7.90 10.14 -6.31
CA ILE A 134 -7.68 11.39 -7.05
C ILE A 134 -8.58 11.46 -8.28
N ASN A 135 -8.67 10.39 -9.07
CA ASN A 135 -9.53 10.36 -10.26
C ASN A 135 -11.00 10.56 -9.90
N PHE A 136 -11.48 9.88 -8.85
CA PHE A 136 -12.83 10.05 -8.31
C PHE A 136 -13.09 11.51 -7.91
N LEU A 137 -12.24 12.09 -7.07
CA LEU A 137 -12.39 13.47 -6.59
C LEU A 137 -12.35 14.50 -7.73
N VAL A 138 -11.49 14.28 -8.74
CA VAL A 138 -11.44 15.15 -9.93
C VAL A 138 -12.74 15.08 -10.72
N ASN A 139 -13.34 13.89 -10.86
CA ASN A 139 -14.63 13.71 -11.54
C ASN A 139 -15.79 14.38 -10.77
N GLU A 140 -15.74 14.36 -9.43
CA GLU A 140 -16.69 15.07 -8.56
C GLU A 140 -16.45 16.60 -8.50
N GLY A 141 -15.37 17.10 -9.12
CA GLY A 141 -15.00 18.51 -9.08
C GLY A 141 -14.31 18.96 -7.78
N ALA A 142 -14.00 18.03 -6.87
CA ALA A 142 -13.31 18.26 -5.60
C ALA A 142 -11.78 18.39 -5.78
N ARG A 143 -11.35 19.39 -6.55
CA ARG A 143 -9.93 19.54 -6.96
C ARG A 143 -8.97 19.80 -5.80
N SER A 144 -9.34 20.62 -4.83
CA SER A 144 -8.51 20.91 -3.65
C SER A 144 -8.34 19.69 -2.76
N THR A 145 -9.41 18.90 -2.57
CA THR A 145 -9.37 17.61 -1.86
C THR A 145 -8.41 16.65 -2.57
N ALA A 146 -8.45 16.62 -3.91
CA ALA A 146 -7.53 15.81 -4.69
C ALA A 146 -6.06 16.24 -4.55
N ASP A 147 -5.77 17.51 -4.24
CA ASP A 147 -4.39 17.97 -4.00
C ASP A 147 -3.81 17.38 -2.71
N THR A 148 -4.59 17.30 -1.63
CA THR A 148 -4.17 16.60 -0.40
C THR A 148 -3.83 15.14 -0.68
N VAL A 149 -4.64 14.44 -1.48
CA VAL A 149 -4.37 13.04 -1.85
C VAL A 149 -3.14 12.93 -2.77
N ARG A 150 -2.83 13.94 -3.59
CA ARG A 150 -1.60 13.98 -4.39
C ARG A 150 -0.35 14.11 -3.52
N GLU A 151 -0.41 14.89 -2.45
CA GLU A 151 0.69 14.99 -1.47
C GLU A 151 0.95 13.62 -0.84
N THR A 152 -0.09 12.96 -0.31
CA THR A 152 0.00 11.58 0.19
C THR A 152 0.63 10.64 -0.84
N ARG A 153 0.18 10.72 -2.10
CA ARG A 153 0.70 9.86 -3.17
C ARG A 153 2.19 10.08 -3.45
N ASN A 154 2.67 11.32 -3.37
CA ASN A 154 4.08 11.63 -3.62
C ASN A 154 4.99 11.02 -2.55
N ASP A 155 4.60 11.13 -1.28
CA ASP A 155 5.39 10.57 -0.17
C ASP A 155 5.43 9.03 -0.24
N LEU A 156 4.29 8.40 -0.57
CA LEU A 156 4.23 6.95 -0.81
C LEU A 156 5.14 6.51 -1.97
N GLN A 157 5.30 7.32 -3.02
CA GLN A 157 6.16 7.00 -4.15
C GLN A 157 7.65 7.05 -3.82
N ALA A 158 8.04 7.85 -2.83
CA ALA A 158 9.43 7.97 -2.37
C ALA A 158 9.84 6.78 -1.47
N MET A 159 8.89 6.15 -0.76
CA MET A 159 9.20 5.09 0.20
C MET A 159 9.98 3.90 -0.40
N PRO A 160 9.62 3.32 -1.57
CA PRO A 160 10.39 2.23 -2.17
C PRO A 160 11.84 2.61 -2.52
N GLU A 161 12.10 3.87 -2.86
CA GLU A 161 13.45 4.35 -3.17
C GLU A 161 14.32 4.39 -1.92
N THR A 162 13.77 4.89 -0.81
CA THR A 162 14.43 4.84 0.51
C THR A 162 14.64 3.40 0.97
N ALA A 163 13.66 2.52 0.75
CA ALA A 163 13.73 1.12 1.12
C ALA A 163 14.86 0.36 0.38
N ALA A 164 15.19 0.75 -0.86
CA ALA A 164 16.28 0.12 -1.62
C ALA A 164 17.62 0.22 -0.88
N GLY A 165 17.97 1.39 -0.34
CA GLY A 165 19.21 1.56 0.43
C GLY A 165 19.22 0.74 1.73
N LEU A 166 18.05 0.59 2.38
CA LEU A 166 17.93 -0.25 3.56
C LEU A 166 18.06 -1.74 3.22
N LEU A 167 17.50 -2.19 2.09
CA LEU A 167 17.63 -3.57 1.61
C LEU A 167 19.09 -3.98 1.36
N ASP A 168 19.94 -3.06 0.87
CA ASP A 168 21.38 -3.30 0.75
C ASP A 168 22.06 -3.56 2.09
N THR A 169 21.48 -3.06 3.18
CA THR A 169 22.03 -3.20 4.54
C THR A 169 21.49 -4.44 5.23
N VAL A 170 20.19 -4.73 5.08
CA VAL A 170 19.54 -5.84 5.80
C VAL A 170 19.67 -7.19 5.11
N CYS A 171 19.91 -7.23 3.79
CA CYS A 171 20.17 -8.50 3.08
C CYS A 171 21.65 -8.87 3.22
N ALA A 172 21.95 -9.94 3.95
CA ALA A 172 23.32 -10.43 4.09
C ALA A 172 23.77 -11.28 2.89
N ASP A 173 22.82 -11.94 2.22
CA ASP A 173 23.07 -12.80 1.08
C ASP A 173 21.92 -12.83 0.05
N ASP A 174 22.10 -13.62 -1.00
CA ASP A 174 21.09 -13.80 -2.06
C ASP A 174 19.81 -14.51 -1.56
N GLY A 175 19.88 -15.28 -0.47
CA GLY A 175 18.72 -15.91 0.15
C GLY A 175 17.82 -14.91 0.84
N ASP A 176 18.39 -13.94 1.55
CA ASP A 176 17.66 -12.81 2.13
C ASP A 176 16.96 -12.01 1.03
N TRP A 177 17.66 -11.75 -0.08
CA TRP A 177 17.12 -11.04 -1.23
C TRP A 177 15.89 -11.75 -1.82
N VAL A 178 15.97 -13.07 -2.04
CA VAL A 178 14.86 -13.87 -2.59
C VAL A 178 13.67 -13.88 -1.64
N THR A 179 13.92 -13.98 -0.34
CA THR A 179 12.87 -14.03 0.68
C THR A 179 12.18 -12.67 0.80
N ALA A 180 12.95 -11.58 0.77
CA ALA A 180 12.44 -10.22 0.73
C ALA A 180 11.60 -9.94 -0.53
N GLN A 181 12.09 -10.32 -1.71
CA GLN A 181 11.32 -10.22 -2.95
C GLN A 181 10.01 -10.99 -2.83
N LYS A 182 10.05 -12.24 -2.35
CA LYS A 182 8.87 -13.08 -2.17
C LYS A 182 7.85 -12.38 -1.28
N ALA A 183 8.24 -11.89 -0.11
CA ALA A 183 7.34 -11.20 0.83
C ALA A 183 6.65 -9.99 0.20
N ALA A 184 7.38 -9.16 -0.56
CA ALA A 184 6.78 -8.04 -1.27
C ALA A 184 5.80 -8.49 -2.37
N THR A 185 6.17 -9.51 -3.15
CA THR A 185 5.32 -10.02 -4.23
C THR A 185 4.06 -10.70 -3.69
N ASP A 186 4.15 -11.41 -2.58
CA ASP A 186 3.02 -12.06 -1.89
C ASP A 186 2.05 -11.01 -1.36
N ALA A 187 2.54 -9.94 -0.71
CA ALA A 187 1.71 -8.82 -0.26
C ALA A 187 0.91 -8.16 -1.40
N ILE A 188 1.56 -7.85 -2.54
CA ILE A 188 0.87 -7.29 -3.72
C ILE A 188 -0.12 -8.32 -4.31
N GLY A 189 0.26 -9.59 -4.32
CA GLY A 189 -0.60 -10.70 -4.73
C GLY A 189 -1.90 -10.75 -3.92
N THR A 190 -1.79 -10.71 -2.59
CA THR A 190 -2.93 -10.71 -1.68
C THR A 190 -3.86 -9.53 -1.92
N ALA A 191 -3.31 -8.31 -2.12
CA ALA A 191 -4.12 -7.15 -2.48
C ALA A 191 -4.88 -7.34 -3.82
N TYR A 192 -4.22 -7.94 -4.82
CA TYR A 192 -4.85 -8.21 -6.11
C TYR A 192 -5.92 -9.30 -6.02
N ASP A 193 -5.69 -10.35 -5.24
CA ASP A 193 -6.66 -11.44 -5.05
C ASP A 193 -7.92 -10.97 -4.31
N GLU A 194 -7.76 -10.08 -3.32
CA GLU A 194 -8.87 -9.38 -2.67
C GLU A 194 -9.68 -8.56 -3.70
N TYR A 195 -9.01 -7.68 -4.45
CA TYR A 195 -9.63 -6.92 -5.54
C TYR A 195 -10.40 -7.80 -6.52
N ALA A 196 -9.79 -8.89 -6.98
CA ALA A 196 -10.38 -9.77 -7.97
C ALA A 196 -11.58 -10.54 -7.39
N SER A 197 -11.51 -10.92 -6.12
CA SER A 197 -12.60 -11.63 -5.44
C SER A 197 -13.80 -10.70 -5.22
N SER A 198 -13.58 -9.48 -4.71
CA SER A 198 -14.64 -8.49 -4.51
C SER A 198 -15.38 -8.18 -5.82
N LEU A 199 -14.66 -8.04 -6.94
CA LEU A 199 -15.30 -7.82 -8.25
C LEU A 199 -16.13 -9.02 -8.70
N ARG A 200 -15.62 -10.25 -8.56
CA ARG A 200 -16.37 -11.46 -8.94
C ARG A 200 -17.64 -11.63 -8.12
N GLU A 201 -17.59 -11.31 -6.82
CA GLU A 201 -18.77 -11.34 -5.94
C GLU A 201 -19.86 -10.36 -6.39
N MET A 202 -19.46 -9.23 -6.99
CA MET A 202 -20.36 -8.26 -7.62
C MET A 202 -20.75 -8.62 -9.06
N GLY A 203 -20.30 -9.77 -9.60
CA GLY A 203 -20.55 -10.17 -10.98
C GLY A 203 -19.77 -9.36 -12.03
N VAL A 204 -18.71 -8.66 -11.63
CA VAL A 204 -17.83 -7.87 -12.50
C VAL A 204 -16.58 -8.67 -12.86
N ASP A 205 -16.20 -8.69 -14.13
CA ASP A 205 -14.93 -9.30 -14.55
C ASP A 205 -13.73 -8.46 -14.05
N PRO A 206 -12.80 -9.02 -13.25
CA PRO A 206 -11.60 -8.32 -12.82
C PRO A 206 -10.59 -8.09 -13.96
N LYS A 207 -10.73 -8.80 -15.08
CA LYS A 207 -9.99 -8.48 -16.31
C LYS A 207 -10.77 -7.41 -17.10
N PRO A 208 -10.10 -6.41 -17.70
CA PRO A 208 -10.76 -5.54 -18.65
C PRO A 208 -11.18 -6.38 -19.84
N VAL A 209 -12.30 -5.98 -20.42
CA VAL A 209 -12.64 -6.38 -21.78
C VAL A 209 -11.55 -5.77 -22.67
N CYS A 210 -10.74 -6.61 -23.29
CA CYS A 210 -9.72 -6.17 -24.26
C CYS A 210 -10.40 -5.64 -25.53
#